data_AF-A0A246AN22-F1
#
_entry.id   AF-A0A246AN22-F1
#
_cell.length_a   1.000
_cell.length_b   1.000
_cell.length_c   1.000
_cell.angle_alpha   90.00
_cell.angle_beta   90.00
_cell.angle_gamma   90.00
#
_symmetry.space_group_name_H-M   'P 1'
#
loop_
_entity.id
_entity.type
_entity.pdbx_description
1 polymer ?
#
loop_
_entity_poly.entity_id
_entity_poly.type
_entity_poly.pdbx_seq_one_letter_code
_entity_poly.pdbx_strand_id
1 'polypeptide(L)' 'MELTIQLEENADLAFIKKILTQIKGIKSVEFSEKDKTYSWEELENSESFAKVMEQSREQIKNGEYIEHSKELMDSVFGKK' A
#
# COMPACT_ATOMS: atom_id res chain seq x y z
N MET A 1 -2.10 -19.78 19.07
CA MET A 1 -0.67 -19.41 19.20
C MET A 1 -0.23 -18.96 17.84
N GLU A 2 0.38 -17.78 17.75
CA GLU A 2 0.78 -17.15 16.50
C GLU A 2 2.29 -16.89 16.57
N LEU A 3 2.99 -17.17 15.47
CA LEU A 3 4.43 -16.96 15.32
C LEU A 3 4.66 -16.06 14.12
N THR A 4 5.26 -14.90 14.34
CA THR A 4 5.65 -13.95 13.29
C THR A 4 7.15 -14.03 13.07
N ILE A 5 7.58 -14.12 11.81
CA ILE A 5 8.99 -14.16 11.42
C ILE A 5 9.24 -12.99 10.46
N GLN A 6 10.28 -12.19 10.74
CA GLN A 6 10.74 -11.13 9.84
C GLN A 6 11.83 -11.69 8.93
N LEU A 7 11.70 -11.46 7.63
CA LEU A 7 12.61 -11.96 6.60
C LEU A 7 13.29 -10.79 5.89
N GLU A 8 14.53 -10.99 5.46
CA GLU A 8 15.25 -10.04 4.60
C GLU A 8 14.77 -10.14 3.14
N GLU A 9 15.02 -9.10 2.33
CA GLU A 9 14.51 -8.98 0.95
C GLU A 9 14.94 -10.12 0.01
N ASN A 10 16.07 -10.75 0.30
CA ASN A 10 16.65 -11.85 -0.47
C ASN A 10 16.29 -13.24 0.07
N ALA A 11 15.40 -13.33 1.05
CA ALA A 11 15.04 -14.59 1.66
C ALA A 11 14.32 -15.52 0.67
N ASP A 12 14.75 -16.79 0.61
CA ASP A 12 14.10 -17.81 -0.19
C ASP A 12 12.80 -18.27 0.48
N LEU A 13 11.70 -17.61 0.10
CA LEU A 13 10.35 -17.89 0.61
C LEU A 13 9.93 -19.35 0.38
N ALA A 14 10.33 -19.95 -0.75
CA ALA A 14 9.97 -21.33 -1.09
C ALA A 14 10.67 -22.32 -0.16
N PHE A 15 11.96 -22.09 0.12
CA PHE A 15 12.74 -22.88 1.07
C PHE A 15 12.20 -22.73 2.50
N ILE A 16 11.91 -21.52 2.95
CA ILE A 16 11.38 -21.24 4.28
C ILE A 16 10.02 -21.91 4.48
N LYS A 17 9.12 -21.83 3.49
CA LYS A 17 7.83 -22.52 3.52
C LYS A 17 8.00 -24.02 3.69
N LYS A 18 8.95 -24.62 2.97
CA LYS A 18 9.25 -26.05 3.04
C LYS A 18 9.74 -26.46 4.43
N ILE A 19 10.59 -25.65 5.08
CA ILE A 19 11.05 -25.93 6.45
C ILE A 19 9.89 -25.83 7.44
N LEU A 20 9.14 -24.73 7.41
CA LEU A 20 8.08 -24.47 8.40
C LEU A 20 6.96 -25.51 8.33
N THR A 21 6.57 -25.94 7.13
CA THR A 21 5.54 -26.98 6.95
C THR A 21 5.93 -28.36 7.48
N GLN A 22 7.22 -28.63 7.70
CA GLN A 22 7.69 -29.90 8.26
C GLN A 22 7.64 -29.95 9.79
N ILE A 23 7.47 -28.81 10.46
CA ILE A 23 7.47 -28.74 11.92
C ILE A 23 6.13 -29.26 12.46
N LYS A 24 6.19 -30.33 13.26
CA LYS A 24 5.01 -30.86 13.96
C LYS A 24 4.42 -29.77 14.87
N GLY A 25 3.15 -29.45 14.64
CA GLY A 25 2.43 -28.43 15.39
C GLY A 25 2.11 -27.16 14.59
N ILE A 26 2.71 -26.97 13.42
CA ILE A 26 2.35 -25.91 12.49
C ILE A 26 1.17 -26.38 11.62
N LYS A 27 0.05 -25.66 11.68
CA LYS A 27 -1.19 -25.99 10.95
C LYS A 27 -1.22 -25.36 9.55
N SER A 28 -0.76 -24.13 9.41
CA SER A 28 -0.67 -23.40 8.15
C SER A 28 0.52 -22.44 8.20
N VAL A 29 1.04 -22.10 7.02
CA VAL A 29 2.07 -21.08 6.83
C VAL A 29 1.53 -20.12 5.79
N GLU A 30 1.27 -18.89 6.21
CA GLU A 30 0.73 -17.81 5.38
C GLU A 30 1.78 -16.71 5.27
N PHE A 31 2.02 -16.24 4.05
CA PHE A 31 2.86 -15.08 3.81
C PHE A 31 1.93 -13.89 3.66
N SER A 32 1.95 -12.97 4.62
CA SER A 32 1.44 -11.64 4.35
C SER A 32 2.53 -10.91 3.58
N GLU A 33 2.38 -10.82 2.26
CA GLU A 33 2.83 -9.61 1.58
C GLU A 33 1.98 -8.50 2.19
N LYS A 34 2.40 -7.95 3.33
CA LYS A 34 1.88 -6.64 3.72
C LYS A 34 2.19 -5.76 2.53
N ASP A 35 1.12 -5.27 1.91
CA ASP A 35 1.11 -4.16 0.98
C ASP A 35 2.34 -3.30 1.24
N LYS A 36 3.21 -3.15 0.23
CA LYS A 36 4.36 -2.24 0.32
C LYS A 36 3.85 -0.97 0.97
N THR A 37 4.21 -0.79 2.24
CA THR A 37 3.73 0.34 3.01
C THR A 37 4.66 1.45 2.62
N TYR A 38 4.38 2.07 1.46
CA TYR A 38 5.17 3.18 0.98
C TYR A 38 5.16 4.26 2.06
N SER A 39 6.33 4.75 2.44
CA SER A 39 6.37 5.94 3.27
C SER A 39 5.82 7.13 2.48
N TRP A 40 5.32 8.15 3.17
CA TRP A 40 4.92 9.39 2.49
C TRP A 40 6.09 10.02 1.73
N GLU A 41 7.32 9.92 2.27
CA GLU A 41 8.50 10.40 1.56
C GLU A 41 8.76 9.61 0.27
N GLU A 42 8.54 8.29 0.26
CA GLU A 42 8.69 7.47 -0.95
C GLU A 42 7.62 7.80 -2.01
N LEU A 43 6.38 8.05 -1.60
CA LEU A 43 5.31 8.46 -2.50
C LEU A 43 5.53 9.85 -3.08
N GLU A 44 5.91 10.82 -2.24
CA GLU A 44 6.16 12.21 -2.67
C GLU A 44 7.29 12.29 -3.70
N ASN A 45 8.35 11.49 -3.53
CA ASN A 45 9.47 11.45 -4.45
C ASN A 45 9.23 10.55 -5.69
N SER A 46 8.05 9.94 -5.82
CA SER A 46 7.74 9.09 -6.96
C SER A 46 7.43 9.89 -8.23
N GLU A 47 7.88 9.38 -9.39
CA GLU A 47 7.57 9.98 -10.70
C GLU A 47 6.06 10.01 -10.97
N SER A 48 5.32 9.00 -10.50
CA SER A 48 3.87 8.94 -10.61
C SER A 48 3.19 10.07 -9.85
N PHE A 49 3.64 10.37 -8.63
CA PHE A 49 3.10 11.47 -7.85
C PHE A 49 3.38 12.82 -8.53
N ALA A 50 4.61 13.01 -9.03
CA ALA A 50 4.98 14.22 -9.77
C ALA A 50 4.06 14.47 -10.98
N LYS A 51 3.76 13.44 -11.78
CA LYS A 51 2.84 13.53 -12.93
C LYS A 51 1.42 13.90 -12.52
N VAL A 52 0.88 13.31 -11.45
CA VAL A 52 -0.46 13.62 -10.96
C VAL A 52 -0.54 15.07 -10.47
N MET A 53 0.51 15.56 -9.79
CA MET A 53 0.58 16.95 -9.35
C MET A 53 0.70 17.93 -10.52
N GLU A 54 1.42 17.59 -11.58
CA GLU A 54 1.49 18.39 -12.80
C GLU A 54 0.12 18.49 -13.48
N GLN A 55 -0.56 17.35 -13.68
CA GLN A 55 -1.93 17.32 -14.22
C GLN A 55 -2.90 18.16 -13.39
N SER A 56 -2.84 18.05 -12.06
CA SER A 56 -3.67 18.85 -11.16
C SER A 56 -3.45 20.36 -11.36
N ARG A 57 -2.20 20.80 -11.54
CA ARG A 57 -1.87 22.22 -11.80
C ARG A 57 -2.40 22.69 -13.15
N GLU A 58 -2.32 21.86 -14.18
CA GLU A 58 -2.87 22.19 -15.50
C GLU A 58 -4.39 22.32 -15.47
N GLN A 59 -5.08 21.40 -14.79
CA GLN A 59 -6.53 21.44 -14.59
C GLN A 59 -6.97 22.74 -13.90
N ILE A 60 -6.28 23.13 -12.83
CA ILE A 60 -6.54 24.41 -12.13
C ILE A 60 -6.35 25.60 -13.08
N LYS A 61 -5.26 25.60 -13.86
CA LYS A 61 -4.97 26.68 -14.82
C LYS A 61 -6.04 26.79 -15.91
N ASN A 62 -6.57 25.66 -16.37
CA ASN A 62 -7.58 25.59 -17.41
C ASN A 62 -9.02 25.78 -16.88
N GLY A 63 -9.19 25.85 -15.55
CA GLY A 63 -10.51 25.89 -14.92
C GLY A 63 -11.28 24.58 -15.02
N GLU A 64 -10.57 23.46 -15.23
CA GLU A 64 -11.14 22.12 -15.25
C GLU A 64 -11.42 21.68 -13.81
N TYR A 65 -12.68 21.38 -13.51
CA TYR A 65 -13.08 20.80 -12.25
C TYR A 65 -14.10 19.70 -12.47
N ILE A 66 -14.08 18.71 -11.58
CA ILE A 66 -15.12 17.71 -11.48
C ILE A 66 -15.96 18.08 -10.26
N GLU A 67 -17.25 18.33 -10.48
CA GLU A 67 -18.18 18.53 -9.38
C GLU A 67 -18.48 17.18 -8.75
N HIS A 68 -17.93 16.94 -7.56
CA HIS A 68 -18.24 15.78 -6.75
C HIS A 68 -19.46 16.04 -5.88
N SER A 69 -20.27 15.00 -5.62
CA SER A 69 -21.41 15.16 -4.73
C SER A 69 -20.93 15.62 -3.36
N LYS A 70 -21.72 16.50 -2.73
CA LYS A 70 -21.44 16.96 -1.37
C LYS A 70 -21.31 15.80 -0.39
N GLU A 71 -22.13 14.77 -0.56
CA GLU A 71 -22.07 13.54 0.23
C GLU A 71 -20.72 12.81 0.08
N LEU A 72 -20.17 12.75 -1.13
CA LEU A 72 -18.84 12.17 -1.36
C LEU A 72 -17.75 13.00 -0.68
N MET A 73 -17.78 14.32 -0.84
CA MET A 73 -16.81 15.22 -0.22
C MET A 73 -16.87 15.17 1.31
N ASP A 74 -18.08 15.12 1.88
CA ASP A 74 -18.30 15.00 3.32
C ASP A 74 -17.84 13.62 3.84
N SER A 75 -17.99 12.55 3.05
CA SER A 75 -17.51 11.21 3.42
C SER A 75 -15.98 11.08 3.39
N VAL A 76 -15.31 11.77 2.45
CA VAL A 76 -13.85 11.70 2.27
C VAL A 76 -13.11 12.66 3.20
N PHE A 77 -13.59 13.91 3.30
CA PHE A 77 -12.91 14.96 4.06
C PHE A 77 -13.52 15.22 5.44
N GLY A 78 -14.60 14.52 5.77
CA GLY A 78 -15.10 14.38 7.14
C GLY A 78 -15.13 15.70 7.90
N LYS A 79 -15.92 16.67 7.47
CA LYS A 79 -16.38 17.68 8.45
C LYS A 79 -17.39 16.97 9.34
N LYS A 80 -16.94 16.56 10.52
CA LYS A 80 -17.85 16.24 11.63
C LYS A 80 -18.87 17.36 11.82
#